data_AF-A0A9E0U6F2-F1
#
_entry.id   AF-A0A9E0U6F2-F1
#
_cell.length_a   1.000
_cell.length_b   1.000
_cell.length_c   1.000
_cell.angle_alpha   90.00
_cell.angle_beta   90.00
_cell.angle_gamma   90.00
#
_symmetry.space_group_name_H-M   'P 1'
#
loop_
_entity.id
_entity.type
_entity.pdbx_description
1 polymer ?
#
loop_
_entity_poly.entity_id
_entity_poly.type
_entity_poly.pdbx_seq_one_letter_code
_entity_poly.pdbx_strand_id
1 'polypeptide(L)'
;MNSISFPVLTTLLAMGLLLAGNAVAKPGQSVAAVVESNDKKLDVPWVSLKPGQQHPAGFGLSRDGVLSYHGKTLQPRVKVLDGAGKASNNPSEVKISPLSLSGNLALLLACEPAGSQSRMCWFQYLVDVRNGGIRDMSWAKYPVPAQVWWAKDDSFAVIPVSGEGDQWLSVLDIRKGESRDVYFQDAVQAAARPLNCRPGDEEYAIDLDSLEWQGNDQIGLSGIMMCGRPPKPHSLKMTVKLNTGDIRGVPLGSRQEPGAGVPPAQSASFDCSKATSPVEKMICADAGLARLDGELSVLYRQSLSQAENSNTLKSQQMDWLRQVRNKCATSSCLADVYKQRISELQRTAGKPAQGSPSL
;
A
#
# COMPACT_ATOMS: atom_id res chain seq x y z
N MET A 1 14.86 -64.30 -19.89
CA MET A 1 13.54 -64.89 -20.21
C MET A 1 12.52 -64.23 -19.29
N ASN A 2 11.32 -63.93 -19.80
CA ASN A 2 10.35 -63.04 -19.14
C ASN A 2 9.64 -63.69 -17.94
N SER A 3 9.28 -62.87 -16.95
CA SER A 3 8.10 -63.09 -16.09
C SER A 3 7.46 -61.78 -15.62
N ILE A 4 6.16 -61.73 -15.82
CA ILE A 4 5.13 -60.69 -15.62
C ILE A 4 4.95 -60.26 -14.15
N SER A 5 4.59 -58.98 -13.90
CA SER A 5 3.46 -58.60 -13.01
C SER A 5 3.07 -57.10 -13.06
N PHE A 6 1.75 -56.87 -12.97
CA PHE A 6 0.98 -55.61 -12.85
C PHE A 6 0.92 -55.14 -11.35
N PRO A 7 0.38 -53.96 -10.92
CA PRO A 7 -0.88 -53.35 -11.41
C PRO A 7 -1.14 -51.81 -11.33
N VAL A 8 -2.16 -51.40 -12.11
CA VAL A 8 -3.30 -50.49 -11.80
C VAL A 8 -3.10 -49.28 -10.86
N LEU A 9 -3.42 -48.06 -11.35
CA LEU A 9 -4.40 -47.21 -10.66
C LEU A 9 -5.15 -46.22 -11.60
N THR A 10 -6.48 -46.28 -11.52
CA THR A 10 -7.45 -45.31 -12.04
C THR A 10 -7.53 -44.04 -11.22
N THR A 11 -7.79 -42.89 -11.85
CA THR A 11 -8.73 -41.91 -11.27
C THR A 11 -9.45 -41.07 -12.34
N LEU A 12 -10.77 -41.03 -12.26
CA LEU A 12 -11.57 -39.92 -12.79
C LEU A 12 -11.32 -38.69 -11.90
N LEU A 13 -11.57 -37.49 -12.42
CA LEU A 13 -12.36 -36.53 -11.64
C LEU A 13 -13.33 -35.77 -12.53
N ALA A 14 -14.55 -35.62 -12.01
CA ALA A 14 -15.69 -35.12 -12.77
C ALA A 14 -15.78 -33.59 -12.75
N MET A 15 -16.54 -33.10 -13.72
CA MET A 15 -17.05 -31.73 -13.81
C MET A 15 -17.82 -31.35 -12.54
N GLY A 16 -17.45 -30.24 -11.91
CA GLY A 16 -18.14 -29.66 -10.76
C GLY A 16 -18.39 -28.16 -10.97
N LEU A 17 -19.33 -27.83 -11.86
CA LEU A 17 -19.79 -26.45 -12.04
C LEU A 17 -20.87 -26.14 -11.00
N LEU A 18 -20.69 -25.11 -10.17
CA LEU A 18 -21.81 -24.45 -9.49
C LEU A 18 -21.50 -22.96 -9.25
N LEU A 19 -22.55 -22.15 -9.35
CA LEU A 19 -22.51 -20.71 -9.61
C LEU A 19 -22.35 -19.85 -8.34
N ALA A 20 -21.55 -18.78 -8.43
CA ALA A 20 -21.76 -17.45 -7.85
C ALA A 20 -20.53 -16.58 -8.16
N GLY A 21 -20.60 -15.29 -8.52
CA GLY A 21 -21.71 -14.40 -8.86
C GLY A 21 -21.11 -13.04 -9.22
N ASN A 22 -21.73 -12.26 -10.12
CA ASN A 22 -21.16 -10.98 -10.57
C ASN A 22 -21.00 -9.98 -9.41
N ALA A 23 -19.78 -9.53 -9.15
CA ALA A 23 -19.51 -8.41 -8.25
C ALA A 23 -19.43 -7.10 -9.06
N VAL A 24 -20.46 -6.26 -8.90
CA VAL A 24 -20.49 -4.86 -9.35
C VAL A 24 -19.40 -4.06 -8.63
N ALA A 25 -18.98 -2.94 -9.23
CA ALA A 25 -17.93 -2.06 -8.71
C ALA A 25 -18.06 -1.76 -7.21
N LYS A 26 -16.96 -1.84 -6.46
CA LYS A 26 -16.92 -1.57 -5.01
C LYS A 26 -16.50 -0.12 -4.72
N PRO A 27 -17.14 0.56 -3.75
CA PRO A 27 -16.63 1.81 -3.19
C PRO A 27 -15.38 1.52 -2.32
N GLY A 28 -14.53 2.53 -2.15
CA GLY A 28 -13.43 2.61 -1.17
C GLY A 28 -12.62 1.32 -0.94
N GLN A 29 -11.51 1.15 -1.66
CA GLN A 29 -10.60 0.02 -1.42
C GLN A 29 -10.08 0.04 0.03
N SER A 30 -10.16 -1.11 0.71
CA SER A 30 -9.63 -1.27 2.07
C SER A 30 -8.11 -1.38 2.08
N VAL A 31 -7.48 -1.03 3.21
CA VAL A 31 -6.01 -1.10 3.41
C VAL A 31 -5.44 -2.51 3.10
N ALA A 32 -6.25 -3.56 3.20
CA ALA A 32 -5.86 -4.93 2.84
C ALA A 32 -5.64 -5.16 1.32
N ALA A 33 -6.18 -4.30 0.45
CA ALA A 33 -5.98 -4.39 -1.01
C ALA A 33 -4.70 -3.71 -1.50
N VAL A 34 -4.06 -2.91 -0.65
CA VAL A 34 -2.80 -2.16 -0.90
C VAL A 34 -1.56 -3.09 -0.78
N VAL A 35 -1.77 -4.39 -0.57
CA VAL A 35 -0.72 -5.36 -0.23
C VAL A 35 0.06 -5.89 -1.45
N GLU A 36 -0.53 -5.88 -2.65
CA GLU A 36 0.03 -6.65 -3.79
C GLU A 36 1.08 -5.91 -4.66
N SER A 37 1.27 -4.60 -4.50
CA SER A 37 2.09 -3.77 -5.41
C SER A 37 3.48 -3.39 -4.87
N ASN A 38 3.66 -3.39 -3.54
CA ASN A 38 4.73 -2.64 -2.87
C ASN A 38 5.89 -3.53 -2.35
N ASP A 39 6.69 -4.04 -3.29
CA ASP A 39 8.03 -4.64 -3.16
C ASP A 39 8.46 -5.17 -1.76
N LYS A 40 7.69 -6.13 -1.23
CA LYS A 40 8.02 -7.03 -0.10
C LYS A 40 8.63 -6.36 1.15
N LYS A 41 8.19 -5.15 1.52
CA LYS A 41 8.63 -4.46 2.75
C LYS A 41 7.55 -4.23 3.81
N LEU A 42 6.28 -4.48 3.49
CA LEU A 42 5.14 -4.24 4.38
C LEU A 42 4.38 -5.51 4.77
N ASP A 43 4.77 -6.67 4.23
CA ASP A 43 4.01 -7.92 4.28
C ASP A 43 4.77 -9.08 4.97
N VAL A 44 5.47 -8.77 6.08
CA VAL A 44 5.84 -9.81 7.04
C VAL A 44 4.64 -9.95 7.99
N PRO A 45 3.96 -11.11 8.03
CA PRO A 45 2.79 -11.29 8.87
C PRO A 45 3.17 -11.12 10.34
N TRP A 46 2.28 -10.49 11.11
CA TRP A 46 2.45 -10.36 12.56
C TRP A 46 2.62 -11.74 13.19
N VAL A 47 3.60 -11.88 14.09
CA VAL A 47 3.91 -13.12 14.80
C VAL A 47 2.84 -13.35 15.86
N SER A 48 1.92 -14.28 15.61
CA SER A 48 0.98 -14.81 16.63
C SER A 48 1.66 -15.89 17.48
N LEU A 49 1.62 -15.74 18.80
CA LEU A 49 2.17 -16.68 19.78
C LEU A 49 1.18 -16.94 20.91
N LYS A 50 0.87 -18.23 21.15
CA LYS A 50 0.13 -18.70 22.32
C LYS A 50 1.10 -19.21 23.41
N PRO A 51 0.70 -19.25 24.69
CA PRO A 51 1.56 -19.72 25.77
C PRO A 51 2.18 -21.09 25.51
N GLY A 52 3.50 -21.16 25.62
CA GLY A 52 4.32 -22.35 25.35
C GLY A 52 4.85 -22.45 23.91
N GLN A 53 4.63 -21.45 23.05
CA GLN A 53 5.12 -21.45 21.66
C GLN A 53 6.39 -20.60 21.47
N GLN A 54 7.14 -20.93 20.41
CA GLN A 54 8.25 -20.15 19.87
C GLN A 54 8.05 -19.94 18.37
N HIS A 55 8.61 -18.86 17.83
CA HIS A 55 8.52 -18.50 16.42
C HIS A 55 9.93 -18.40 15.80
N PRO A 56 10.15 -18.81 14.53
CA PRO A 56 11.45 -18.70 13.86
C PRO A 56 12.04 -17.29 13.82
N ALA A 57 11.20 -16.24 13.93
CA ALA A 57 11.62 -14.85 14.08
C ALA A 57 12.22 -14.50 15.45
N GLY A 58 12.57 -15.48 16.29
CA GLY A 58 13.24 -15.29 17.58
C GLY A 58 12.32 -15.09 18.77
N PHE A 59 11.07 -14.69 18.58
CA PHE A 59 10.11 -14.50 19.67
C PHE A 59 9.62 -15.83 20.27
N GLY A 60 9.39 -15.83 21.59
CA GLY A 60 8.74 -16.96 22.28
C GLY A 60 7.95 -16.51 23.51
N LEU A 61 6.81 -17.15 23.75
CA LEU A 61 5.94 -16.91 24.90
C LEU A 61 5.91 -18.18 25.76
N SER A 62 6.38 -18.09 27.01
CA SER A 62 6.36 -19.24 27.93
C SER A 62 4.94 -19.66 28.30
N ARG A 63 4.77 -20.88 28.86
CA ARG A 63 3.45 -21.36 29.33
C ARG A 63 2.84 -20.52 30.43
N ASP A 64 3.68 -19.85 31.23
CA ASP A 64 3.21 -18.97 32.30
C ASP A 64 3.00 -17.51 31.85
N GLY A 65 3.39 -17.12 30.62
CA GLY A 65 3.13 -15.80 30.04
C GLY A 65 4.32 -14.84 29.97
N VAL A 66 5.56 -15.33 30.05
CA VAL A 66 6.79 -14.54 29.90
C VAL A 66 7.17 -14.45 28.43
N LEU A 67 7.35 -13.24 27.92
CA LEU A 67 7.82 -12.99 26.57
C LEU A 67 9.36 -13.01 26.50
N SER A 68 9.90 -13.54 25.42
CA SER A 68 11.33 -13.64 25.15
C SER A 68 11.66 -13.35 23.68
N TYR A 69 12.90 -12.93 23.43
CA TYR A 69 13.46 -12.78 22.08
C TYR A 69 14.87 -13.41 22.05
N HIS A 70 15.09 -14.37 21.15
CA HIS A 70 16.26 -15.25 21.09
C HIS A 70 16.68 -15.80 22.47
N GLY A 71 15.70 -16.22 23.28
CA GLY A 71 15.90 -16.76 24.63
C GLY A 71 16.16 -15.72 25.73
N LYS A 72 16.40 -14.44 25.40
CA LYS A 72 16.47 -13.36 26.39
C LYS A 72 15.06 -12.98 26.83
N THR A 73 14.79 -13.05 28.14
CA THR A 73 13.54 -12.58 28.76
C THR A 73 13.36 -11.07 28.57
N LEU A 74 12.15 -10.66 28.20
CA LEU A 74 11.75 -9.26 28.07
C LEU A 74 10.93 -8.84 29.32
N GLN A 75 11.09 -7.58 29.76
CA GLN A 75 10.52 -7.09 31.02
C GLN A 75 9.93 -5.66 30.89
N PRO A 76 8.88 -5.30 31.65
CA PRO A 76 8.12 -6.15 32.57
C PRO A 76 7.26 -7.17 31.80
N ARG A 77 6.68 -8.13 32.52
CA ARG A 77 5.74 -9.10 31.94
C ARG A 77 4.53 -8.37 31.33
N VAL A 78 4.07 -8.88 30.19
CA VAL A 78 2.87 -8.40 29.49
C VAL A 78 1.66 -8.57 30.40
N LYS A 79 1.00 -7.45 30.73
CA LYS A 79 -0.19 -7.41 31.58
C LYS A 79 -1.45 -7.34 30.72
N VAL A 80 -2.49 -8.06 31.12
CA VAL A 80 -3.81 -8.03 30.50
C VAL A 80 -4.88 -8.00 31.58
N LEU A 81 -6.07 -7.52 31.25
CA LEU A 81 -7.26 -7.62 32.09
C LEU A 81 -8.22 -8.65 31.48
N ASP A 82 -9.04 -9.29 32.30
CA ASP A 82 -10.25 -9.97 31.83
C ASP A 82 -11.45 -9.00 31.74
N GLY A 83 -12.58 -9.45 31.20
CA GLY A 83 -13.83 -8.67 31.14
C GLY A 83 -14.45 -8.27 32.49
N ALA A 84 -13.88 -8.69 33.62
CA ALA A 84 -14.22 -8.17 34.96
C ALA A 84 -13.19 -7.15 35.48
N GLY A 85 -12.22 -6.75 34.65
CA GLY A 85 -11.15 -5.81 34.99
C GLY A 85 -10.03 -6.41 35.83
N LYS A 86 -10.02 -7.73 36.08
CA LYS A 86 -9.01 -8.38 36.92
C LYS A 86 -7.71 -8.57 36.13
N ALA A 87 -6.61 -8.12 36.72
CA ALA A 87 -5.30 -8.20 36.09
C ALA A 87 -4.71 -9.63 36.08
N SER A 88 -4.00 -9.94 35.00
CA SER A 88 -3.22 -11.15 34.77
C SER A 88 -1.92 -10.81 34.04
N ASN A 89 -0.86 -11.58 34.27
CA ASN A 89 0.40 -11.51 33.51
C ASN A 89 0.57 -12.72 32.58
N ASN A 90 -0.55 -13.32 32.15
CA ASN A 90 -0.61 -14.46 31.25
C ASN A 90 -1.68 -14.22 30.17
N PRO A 91 -1.31 -13.59 29.02
CA PRO A 91 -2.21 -13.39 27.89
C PRO A 91 -2.53 -14.72 27.19
N SER A 92 -3.73 -14.84 26.60
CA SER A 92 -4.09 -16.07 25.86
C SER A 92 -3.36 -16.22 24.52
N GLU A 93 -2.98 -15.08 23.93
CA GLU A 93 -2.19 -14.93 22.71
C GLU A 93 -1.52 -13.56 22.75
N VAL A 94 -0.35 -13.43 22.13
CA VAL A 94 0.24 -12.15 21.74
C VAL A 94 0.42 -12.12 20.22
N LYS A 95 0.27 -10.94 19.62
CA LYS A 95 0.57 -10.68 18.21
C LYS A 95 1.64 -9.60 18.14
N ILE A 96 2.74 -9.86 17.44
CA ILE A 96 3.91 -8.98 17.42
C ILE A 96 4.17 -8.52 15.99
N SER A 97 4.32 -7.21 15.77
CA SER A 97 4.64 -6.67 14.46
C SER A 97 6.02 -7.16 13.98
N PRO A 98 6.32 -7.01 12.69
CA PRO A 98 7.71 -7.02 12.22
C PRO A 98 8.54 -6.01 13.01
N LEU A 99 9.83 -6.28 13.15
CA LEU A 99 10.77 -5.34 13.75
C LEU A 99 10.89 -4.08 12.87
N SER A 100 11.21 -2.96 13.52
CA SER A 100 11.53 -1.70 12.86
C SER A 100 12.76 -1.81 11.97
N LEU A 101 12.99 -0.82 11.10
CA LEU A 101 14.11 -0.83 10.14
C LEU A 101 15.50 -0.91 10.81
N SER A 102 15.61 -0.53 12.08
CA SER A 102 16.84 -0.67 12.88
C SER A 102 17.02 -2.06 13.50
N GLY A 103 15.99 -2.91 13.46
CA GLY A 103 15.93 -4.22 14.12
C GLY A 103 15.64 -4.18 15.63
N ASN A 104 15.33 -3.00 16.21
CA ASN A 104 15.30 -2.85 17.68
C ASN A 104 13.89 -2.81 18.29
N LEU A 105 12.87 -2.32 17.57
CA LEU A 105 11.53 -2.12 18.11
C LEU A 105 10.48 -2.99 17.40
N ALA A 106 9.44 -3.41 18.11
CA ALA A 106 8.20 -3.95 17.53
C ALA A 106 6.98 -3.50 18.33
N LEU A 107 5.82 -3.39 17.68
CA LEU A 107 4.53 -3.26 18.36
C LEU A 107 4.05 -4.65 18.79
N LEU A 108 3.36 -4.73 19.92
CA LEU A 108 2.77 -5.96 20.44
C LEU A 108 1.34 -5.70 20.89
N LEU A 109 0.47 -6.62 20.51
CA LEU A 109 -0.88 -6.77 21.02
C LEU A 109 -0.93 -7.96 21.95
N ALA A 110 -1.58 -7.81 23.10
CA ALA A 110 -1.88 -8.92 23.98
C ALA A 110 -3.40 -9.12 24.06
N CYS A 111 -3.81 -10.38 24.00
CA CYS A 111 -5.20 -10.79 24.09
C CYS A 111 -5.57 -11.12 25.54
N GLU A 112 -6.83 -10.84 25.92
CA GLU A 112 -7.38 -11.16 27.25
C GLU A 112 -7.06 -12.61 27.69
N PRO A 113 -7.03 -12.92 28.99
CA PRO A 113 -6.81 -14.29 29.49
C PRO A 113 -7.77 -15.32 28.87
N ALA A 114 -7.34 -16.57 28.75
CA ALA A 114 -8.09 -17.61 28.00
C ALA A 114 -9.52 -17.89 28.51
N GLY A 115 -9.77 -17.62 29.79
CA GLY A 115 -11.09 -17.71 30.43
C GLY A 115 -11.97 -16.45 30.29
N SER A 116 -11.50 -15.40 29.62
CA SER A 116 -12.32 -14.21 29.36
C SER A 116 -13.34 -14.45 28.25
N GLN A 117 -14.44 -13.71 28.29
CA GLN A 117 -15.55 -13.89 27.36
C GLN A 117 -15.25 -13.30 25.98
N SER A 118 -14.63 -12.12 25.90
CA SER A 118 -14.42 -11.41 24.63
C SER A 118 -13.19 -11.91 23.88
N ARG A 119 -12.12 -12.27 24.60
CA ARG A 119 -10.81 -12.71 24.06
C ARG A 119 -10.16 -11.67 23.14
N MET A 120 -10.52 -10.41 23.29
CA MET A 120 -10.07 -9.32 22.42
C MET A 120 -8.57 -9.01 22.61
N CYS A 121 -7.91 -8.65 21.50
CA CYS A 121 -6.48 -8.33 21.44
C CYS A 121 -6.30 -6.81 21.37
N TRP A 122 -6.42 -6.16 22.53
CA TRP A 122 -6.56 -4.70 22.66
C TRP A 122 -5.58 -4.06 23.67
N PHE A 123 -4.82 -4.85 24.42
CA PHE A 123 -3.72 -4.34 25.24
C PHE A 123 -2.50 -4.13 24.36
N GLN A 124 -1.93 -2.92 24.36
CA GLN A 124 -0.92 -2.50 23.40
C GLN A 124 0.41 -2.26 24.09
N TYR A 125 1.51 -2.64 23.44
CA TYR A 125 2.85 -2.58 23.99
C TYR A 125 3.89 -2.26 22.92
N LEU A 126 4.93 -1.53 23.31
CA LEU A 126 6.15 -1.35 22.53
C LEU A 126 7.21 -2.28 23.10
N VAL A 127 7.75 -3.14 22.26
CA VAL A 127 8.82 -4.08 22.60
C VAL A 127 10.15 -3.52 22.10
N ASP A 128 11.12 -3.38 22.99
CA ASP A 128 12.52 -3.06 22.70
C ASP A 128 13.34 -4.33 22.89
N VAL A 129 13.60 -5.05 21.79
CA VAL A 129 14.29 -6.34 21.84
C VAL A 129 15.78 -6.21 22.15
N ARG A 130 16.38 -5.04 21.86
CA ARG A 130 17.79 -4.75 22.15
C ARG A 130 18.02 -4.62 23.65
N ASN A 131 17.29 -3.70 24.29
CA ASN A 131 17.44 -3.45 25.72
C ASN A 131 16.72 -4.54 26.55
N GLY A 132 15.72 -5.22 25.98
CA GLY A 132 14.91 -6.22 26.66
C GLY A 132 13.68 -5.62 27.36
N GLY A 133 13.26 -4.44 26.90
CA GLY A 133 12.21 -3.65 27.51
C GLY A 133 10.84 -3.89 26.87
N ILE A 134 9.79 -3.77 27.67
CA ILE A 134 8.40 -3.69 27.23
C ILE A 134 7.83 -2.39 27.83
N ARG A 135 7.12 -1.60 27.04
CA ARG A 135 6.45 -0.37 27.49
C ARG A 135 4.98 -0.44 27.13
N ASP A 136 4.12 -0.11 28.08
CA ASP A 136 2.68 0.00 27.82
C ASP A 136 2.39 1.12 26.81
N MET A 137 1.43 0.87 25.91
CA MET A 137 0.96 1.79 24.89
C MET A 137 -0.53 2.11 25.01
N SER A 138 -1.06 2.26 26.23
CA SER A 138 -2.45 2.74 26.45
C SER A 138 -2.70 4.14 25.86
N TRP A 139 -1.63 4.86 25.49
CA TRP A 139 -1.67 6.13 24.75
C TRP A 139 -1.86 5.97 23.23
N ALA A 140 -1.75 4.75 22.69
CA ALA A 140 -1.96 4.44 21.29
C ALA A 140 -3.37 3.87 21.06
N LYS A 141 -3.98 4.27 19.95
CA LYS A 141 -5.43 4.09 19.72
C LYS A 141 -5.77 2.88 18.84
N TYR A 142 -4.91 2.51 17.89
CA TYR A 142 -5.22 1.50 16.86
C TYR A 142 -4.01 0.64 16.43
N PRO A 143 -3.99 -0.64 16.83
CA PRO A 143 -3.28 -1.67 16.07
C PRO A 143 -4.11 -2.96 16.00
N VAL A 144 -4.73 -3.27 14.86
CA VAL A 144 -5.35 -4.58 14.57
C VAL A 144 -5.19 -4.83 13.06
N PRO A 145 -4.70 -6.02 12.65
CA PRO A 145 -3.41 -6.14 11.95
C PRO A 145 -3.25 -5.07 10.85
N ALA A 146 -2.68 -3.94 11.24
CA ALA A 146 -2.38 -2.86 10.33
C ALA A 146 -0.89 -2.92 9.94
N GLN A 147 -0.58 -2.45 8.73
CA GLN A 147 0.80 -2.29 8.30
C GLN A 147 1.47 -1.23 9.18
N VAL A 148 2.67 -1.51 9.67
CA VAL A 148 3.41 -0.58 10.55
C VAL A 148 4.59 -0.04 9.79
N TRP A 149 4.58 1.26 9.51
CA TRP A 149 5.61 1.90 8.72
C TRP A 149 6.53 2.74 9.59
N TRP A 150 7.74 2.24 9.79
CA TRP A 150 8.71 2.80 10.73
C TRP A 150 9.59 3.88 10.10
N ALA A 151 9.82 4.97 10.83
CA ALA A 151 10.91 5.88 10.55
C ALA A 151 12.25 5.14 10.65
N LYS A 152 13.24 5.53 9.83
CA LYS A 152 14.56 4.89 9.81
C LYS A 152 15.33 5.01 11.14
N ASP A 153 15.00 5.99 11.97
CA ASP A 153 15.58 6.26 13.28
C ASP A 153 14.69 5.81 14.45
N ASP A 154 13.69 4.96 14.19
CA ASP A 154 12.68 4.47 15.14
C ASP A 154 11.83 5.56 15.83
N SER A 155 11.94 6.82 15.39
CA SER A 155 11.31 7.93 16.11
C SER A 155 9.80 8.01 15.95
N PHE A 156 9.30 7.55 14.81
CA PHE A 156 7.88 7.46 14.50
C PHE A 156 7.55 6.07 13.95
N ALA A 157 6.32 5.64 14.21
CA ALA A 157 5.65 4.60 13.44
C ALA A 157 4.34 5.16 12.90
N VAL A 158 4.01 4.86 11.64
CA VAL A 158 2.80 5.34 10.98
C VAL A 158 1.98 4.15 10.51
N ILE A 159 0.69 4.21 10.81
CA ILE A 159 -0.25 3.12 10.60
C ILE A 159 -1.41 3.67 9.76
N PRO A 160 -1.60 3.22 8.51
CA PRO A 160 -2.82 3.53 7.76
C PRO A 160 -4.00 2.78 8.38
N VAL A 161 -5.07 3.51 8.71
CA VAL A 161 -6.29 2.99 9.31
C VAL A 161 -7.47 3.31 8.40
N SER A 162 -8.40 2.37 8.30
CA SER A 162 -9.69 2.55 7.61
C SER A 162 -10.82 2.03 8.49
N GLY A 163 -11.85 2.84 8.69
CA GLY A 163 -13.00 2.51 9.53
C GLY A 163 -14.18 3.44 9.24
N GLU A 164 -15.40 2.93 9.41
CA GLU A 164 -16.66 3.71 9.32
C GLU A 164 -16.87 4.47 7.98
N GLY A 165 -16.12 4.12 6.93
CA GLY A 165 -16.18 4.74 5.60
C GLY A 165 -15.07 5.75 5.31
N ASP A 166 -14.20 6.03 6.27
CA ASP A 166 -13.10 7.00 6.14
C ASP A 166 -11.70 6.34 6.25
N GLN A 167 -10.66 7.10 5.88
CA GLN A 167 -9.26 6.69 5.95
C GLN A 167 -8.41 7.78 6.61
N TRP A 168 -7.46 7.38 7.46
CA TRP A 168 -6.53 8.28 8.13
C TRP A 168 -5.18 7.59 8.42
N LEU A 169 -4.17 8.38 8.79
CA LEU A 169 -2.92 7.85 9.35
C LEU A 169 -2.93 8.01 10.87
N SER A 170 -2.76 6.92 11.62
CA SER A 170 -2.41 7.00 13.04
C SER A 170 -0.89 7.10 13.16
N VAL A 171 -0.41 8.23 13.66
CA VAL A 171 1.01 8.55 13.82
C VAL A 171 1.40 8.35 15.29
N LEU A 172 2.36 7.47 15.54
CA LEU A 172 2.90 7.16 16.86
C LEU A 172 4.25 7.87 17.03
N ASP A 173 4.33 8.81 17.98
CA ASP A 173 5.57 9.47 18.40
C ASP A 173 6.22 8.64 19.51
N ILE A 174 7.15 7.78 19.10
CA ILE A 174 7.78 6.76 19.96
C ILE A 174 8.65 7.38 21.06
N ARG A 175 9.15 8.61 20.82
CA ARG A 175 9.97 9.36 21.78
C ARG A 175 9.13 10.02 22.85
N LYS A 176 7.97 10.60 22.49
CA LYS A 176 7.06 11.23 23.46
C LYS A 176 6.12 10.24 24.16
N GLY A 177 5.82 9.11 23.53
CA GLY A 177 4.75 8.22 24.00
C GLY A 177 3.37 8.81 23.72
N GLU A 178 3.19 9.38 22.52
CA GLU A 178 1.95 10.02 22.08
C GLU A 178 1.48 9.41 20.75
N SER A 179 0.17 9.34 20.54
CA SER A 179 -0.43 9.04 19.23
C SER A 179 -1.31 10.20 18.75
N ARG A 180 -1.45 10.35 17.43
CA ARG A 180 -2.33 11.32 16.79
C ARG A 180 -2.87 10.78 15.47
N ASP A 181 -4.17 10.96 15.24
CA ASP A 181 -4.82 10.59 13.97
C ASP A 181 -4.76 11.80 13.01
N VAL A 182 -4.35 11.55 11.77
CA VAL A 182 -4.22 12.56 10.70
C VAL A 182 -5.22 12.23 9.60
N TYR A 183 -6.30 12.99 9.55
CA TYR A 183 -7.42 12.79 8.63
C TYR A 183 -7.10 13.40 7.27
N PHE A 184 -7.23 12.62 6.19
CA PHE A 184 -6.97 13.12 4.84
C PHE A 184 -7.98 14.19 4.40
N GLN A 185 -9.19 14.17 4.96
CA GLN A 185 -10.22 15.16 4.72
C GLN A 185 -9.76 16.60 4.99
N ASP A 186 -8.91 16.85 5.98
CA ASP A 186 -8.39 18.19 6.29
C ASP A 186 -7.55 18.75 5.13
N ALA A 187 -6.73 17.89 4.51
CA ALA A 187 -5.92 18.23 3.35
C ALA A 187 -6.78 18.49 2.10
N VAL A 188 -7.83 17.70 1.93
CA VAL A 188 -8.82 17.82 0.84
C VAL A 188 -9.58 19.15 0.96
N GLN A 189 -10.12 19.46 2.14
CA GLN A 189 -10.80 20.75 2.39
C GLN A 189 -9.89 21.97 2.22
N ALA A 190 -8.61 21.86 2.61
CA ALA A 190 -7.64 22.93 2.39
C ALA A 190 -7.34 23.13 0.88
N ALA A 191 -7.22 22.03 0.13
CA ALA A 191 -6.98 22.03 -1.32
C ALA A 191 -8.21 22.45 -2.15
N ALA A 192 -9.42 22.25 -1.64
CA ALA A 192 -10.69 22.62 -2.26
C ALA A 192 -10.88 24.13 -2.41
N ARG A 193 -10.39 24.92 -1.43
CA ARG A 193 -10.53 26.39 -1.41
C ARG A 193 -9.97 27.11 -2.64
N PRO A 194 -8.69 26.94 -3.05
CA PRO A 194 -8.14 27.60 -4.24
C PRO A 194 -8.77 27.13 -5.57
N LEU A 195 -9.52 26.03 -5.55
CA LEU A 195 -10.22 25.49 -6.72
C LEU A 195 -11.68 25.97 -6.82
N ASN A 196 -12.17 26.76 -5.86
CA ASN A 196 -13.57 27.19 -5.74
C ASN A 196 -14.58 26.02 -5.69
N CYS A 197 -14.18 24.89 -5.10
CA CYS A 197 -15.10 23.81 -4.77
C CYS A 197 -16.16 24.30 -3.76
N ARG A 198 -17.36 23.70 -3.79
CA ARG A 198 -18.40 23.96 -2.78
C ARG A 198 -18.22 22.98 -1.62
N PRO A 199 -18.16 23.45 -0.36
CA PRO A 199 -18.03 22.55 0.79
C PRO A 199 -19.11 21.47 0.81
N GLY A 200 -18.70 20.21 0.89
CA GLY A 200 -19.57 19.03 0.85
C GLY A 200 -19.82 18.46 -0.54
N ASP A 201 -19.34 19.09 -1.62
CA ASP A 201 -19.28 18.51 -2.98
C ASP A 201 -17.94 17.77 -3.24
N GLU A 202 -17.04 17.67 -2.25
CA GLU A 202 -15.73 17.02 -2.39
C GLU A 202 -15.77 15.52 -2.05
N GLU A 203 -15.61 14.66 -3.06
CA GLU A 203 -15.24 13.25 -2.89
C GLU A 203 -13.72 13.10 -3.05
N TYR A 204 -13.09 12.11 -2.40
CA TYR A 204 -11.65 11.91 -2.52
C TYR A 204 -11.23 10.43 -2.46
N ALA A 205 -10.06 10.14 -3.03
CA ALA A 205 -9.40 8.83 -2.96
C ALA A 205 -7.90 9.04 -2.69
N ILE A 206 -7.33 8.21 -1.82
CA ILE A 206 -5.94 8.31 -1.37
C ILE A 206 -5.13 7.15 -1.93
N ASP A 207 -3.97 7.49 -2.49
CA ASP A 207 -2.99 6.52 -2.98
C ASP A 207 -2.02 6.20 -1.83
N LEU A 208 -2.37 5.19 -1.03
CA LEU A 208 -1.50 4.71 0.06
C LEU A 208 -0.24 4.00 -0.48
N ASP A 209 -0.23 3.53 -1.73
CA ASP A 209 0.98 2.97 -2.34
C ASP A 209 2.04 4.03 -2.63
N SER A 210 1.62 5.28 -2.82
CA SER A 210 2.50 6.45 -3.00
C SER A 210 3.08 7.04 -1.71
N LEU A 211 2.91 6.37 -0.55
CA LEU A 211 3.50 6.79 0.71
C LEU A 211 5.04 6.82 0.61
N GLU A 212 5.65 7.99 0.83
CA GLU A 212 7.10 8.20 0.78
C GLU A 212 7.61 8.98 2.01
N TRP A 213 8.69 8.51 2.66
CA TRP A 213 9.37 9.23 3.73
C TRP A 213 10.13 10.44 3.18
N GLN A 214 9.81 11.64 3.66
CA GLN A 214 10.44 12.91 3.26
C GLN A 214 11.37 13.41 4.36
N GLY A 215 12.40 12.61 4.65
CA GLY A 215 13.23 12.76 5.86
C GLY A 215 12.70 11.88 7.00
N ASN A 216 12.93 12.30 8.25
CA ASN A 216 12.53 11.52 9.44
C ASN A 216 11.23 12.03 10.10
N ASP A 217 10.78 13.24 9.79
CA ASP A 217 9.65 13.90 10.46
C ASP A 217 8.45 14.19 9.54
N GLN A 218 8.53 13.80 8.27
CA GLN A 218 7.52 14.05 7.25
C GLN A 218 7.29 12.85 6.35
N ILE A 219 6.04 12.70 5.90
CA ILE A 219 5.62 11.72 4.90
C ILE A 219 4.86 12.43 3.79
N GLY A 220 5.22 12.12 2.55
CA GLY A 220 4.46 12.48 1.36
C GLY A 220 3.52 11.35 0.95
N LEU A 221 2.41 11.72 0.31
CA LEU A 221 1.52 10.81 -0.41
C LEU A 221 0.73 11.57 -1.47
N SER A 222 0.06 10.83 -2.34
CA SER A 222 -0.77 11.35 -3.43
C SER A 222 -2.24 10.99 -3.23
N GLY A 223 -3.12 11.70 -3.92
CA GLY A 223 -4.54 11.39 -3.98
C GLY A 223 -5.23 12.10 -5.13
N ILE A 224 -6.53 11.86 -5.27
CA ILE A 224 -7.41 12.56 -6.21
C ILE A 224 -8.60 13.07 -5.42
N MET A 225 -8.95 14.34 -5.62
CA MET A 225 -10.20 14.94 -5.15
C MET A 225 -11.10 15.21 -6.37
N MET A 226 -12.36 14.86 -6.27
CA MET A 226 -13.41 15.21 -7.21
C MET A 226 -14.19 16.40 -6.64
N CYS A 227 -14.37 17.48 -7.40
CA CYS A 227 -15.28 18.56 -6.97
C CYS A 227 -15.97 19.27 -8.14
N GLY A 228 -17.05 19.98 -7.84
CA GLY A 228 -17.84 20.75 -8.81
C GLY A 228 -18.97 19.95 -9.48
N ARG A 229 -19.73 20.61 -10.36
CA ARG A 229 -20.89 20.02 -11.04
C ARG A 229 -20.84 20.36 -12.55
N PRO A 230 -20.55 19.41 -13.45
CA PRO A 230 -20.18 18.02 -13.17
C PRO A 230 -18.85 17.89 -12.38
N PRO A 231 -18.64 16.81 -11.62
CA PRO A 231 -17.42 16.60 -10.85
C PRO A 231 -16.17 16.55 -11.73
N LYS A 232 -15.09 17.22 -11.31
CA LYS A 232 -13.80 17.26 -11.99
C LYS A 232 -12.70 16.69 -11.10
N PRO A 233 -11.79 15.86 -11.62
CA PRO A 233 -10.66 15.34 -10.87
C PRO A 233 -9.56 16.40 -10.70
N HIS A 234 -9.03 16.47 -9.49
CA HIS A 234 -7.91 17.29 -9.08
C HIS A 234 -6.90 16.41 -8.35
N SER A 235 -5.73 16.16 -8.95
CA SER A 235 -4.67 15.42 -8.29
C SER A 235 -4.11 16.24 -7.13
N LEU A 236 -3.99 15.63 -5.95
CA LEU A 236 -3.43 16.22 -4.75
C LEU A 236 -2.06 15.60 -4.48
N LYS A 237 -1.07 16.45 -4.18
CA LYS A 237 0.10 16.02 -3.40
C LYS A 237 -0.09 16.45 -1.96
N MET A 238 0.02 15.49 -1.05
CA MET A 238 -0.15 15.68 0.38
C MET A 238 1.19 15.49 1.09
N THR A 239 1.38 16.26 2.16
CA THR A 239 2.53 16.12 3.06
C THR A 239 2.06 16.22 4.50
N VAL A 240 2.38 15.22 5.30
CA VAL A 240 2.09 15.14 6.73
C VAL A 240 3.35 15.47 7.51
N LYS A 241 3.28 16.42 8.44
CA LYS A 241 4.29 16.64 9.47
C LYS A 241 3.99 15.77 10.68
N LEU A 242 4.80 14.75 10.92
CA LEU A 242 4.54 13.74 11.93
C LEU A 242 4.58 14.28 13.35
N ASN A 243 5.40 15.31 13.60
CA ASN A 243 5.61 15.92 14.92
C ASN A 243 4.41 16.75 15.42
N THR A 244 3.62 17.34 14.52
CA THR A 244 2.42 18.14 14.83
C THR A 244 1.12 17.44 14.44
N GLY A 245 1.14 16.55 13.44
CA GLY A 245 -0.04 16.00 12.79
C GLY A 245 -0.56 16.88 11.63
N ASP A 246 0.07 18.02 11.35
CA ASP A 246 -0.38 18.91 10.27
C ASP A 246 -0.30 18.20 8.91
N ILE A 247 -1.41 18.13 8.19
CA ILE A 247 -1.45 17.68 6.80
C ILE A 247 -1.71 18.86 5.86
N ARG A 248 -0.91 18.96 4.80
CA ARG A 248 -1.08 19.95 3.73
C ARG A 248 -1.36 19.25 2.41
N GLY A 249 -2.55 19.44 1.85
CA GLY A 249 -2.89 19.11 0.47
C GLY A 249 -2.60 20.28 -0.47
N VAL A 250 -1.98 20.00 -1.61
CA VAL A 250 -1.75 20.98 -2.69
C VAL A 250 -2.27 20.39 -4.01
N PRO A 251 -3.21 21.06 -4.71
CA PRO A 251 -3.59 20.66 -6.06
C PRO A 251 -2.42 20.77 -7.03
N LEU A 252 -2.15 19.70 -7.77
CA LEU A 252 -1.20 19.73 -8.87
C LEU A 252 -1.82 20.48 -10.05
N GLY A 253 -1.21 21.61 -10.42
CA GLY A 253 -1.64 22.48 -11.52
C GLY A 253 -2.09 23.89 -11.11
N SER A 254 -2.35 24.15 -9.83
CA SER A 254 -2.59 25.52 -9.32
C SER A 254 -1.26 26.20 -8.95
N ARG A 255 -0.80 27.16 -9.77
CA ARG A 255 0.52 27.82 -9.61
C ARG A 255 0.47 29.04 -8.68
N GLN A 256 1.31 29.03 -7.64
CA GLN A 256 1.93 30.24 -7.04
C GLN A 256 3.08 29.87 -6.06
N GLU A 257 4.32 30.41 -6.13
CA GLU A 257 5.02 30.99 -7.28
C GLU A 257 6.46 30.43 -7.47
N PRO A 258 7.58 30.95 -6.88
CA PRO A 258 8.81 30.93 -7.68
C PRO A 258 10.05 30.25 -7.06
N GLY A 259 10.90 29.70 -7.94
CA GLY A 259 12.35 29.65 -7.72
C GLY A 259 12.99 28.33 -7.28
N ALA A 260 13.08 27.35 -8.20
CA ALA A 260 14.24 26.47 -8.42
C ALA A 260 13.86 25.41 -9.46
N GLY A 261 14.70 25.18 -10.48
CA GLY A 261 14.37 24.29 -11.58
C GLY A 261 14.29 22.81 -11.16
N VAL A 262 13.09 22.24 -11.23
CA VAL A 262 12.85 20.79 -11.28
C VAL A 262 12.36 20.47 -12.71
N PRO A 263 12.78 19.36 -13.36
CA PRO A 263 12.37 19.06 -14.73
C PRO A 263 10.84 18.96 -14.85
N PRO A 264 10.26 19.33 -16.00
CA PRO A 264 8.80 19.38 -16.14
C PRO A 264 8.17 18.01 -15.87
N ALA A 265 7.02 18.02 -15.19
CA ALA A 265 6.11 16.88 -15.16
C ALA A 265 5.90 16.38 -16.58
N GLN A 266 6.05 15.07 -16.80
CA GLN A 266 6.05 14.49 -18.14
C GLN A 266 4.72 14.79 -18.83
N SER A 267 4.79 15.65 -19.85
CA SER A 267 3.67 15.92 -20.75
C SER A 267 3.33 14.67 -21.57
N ALA A 268 2.24 14.76 -22.33
CA ALA A 268 2.05 13.87 -23.47
C ALA A 268 3.36 13.82 -24.29
N SER A 269 3.65 12.65 -24.88
CA SER A 269 4.90 12.39 -25.59
C SER A 269 5.01 13.08 -26.95
N PHE A 270 3.99 13.86 -27.30
CA PHE A 270 3.85 14.65 -28.51
C PHE A 270 3.34 16.06 -28.17
N ASP A 271 3.56 16.99 -29.09
CA ASP A 271 3.13 18.38 -28.96
C ASP A 271 1.61 18.49 -29.10
N CYS A 272 0.94 18.83 -27.99
CA CYS A 272 -0.52 18.95 -27.95
C CYS A 272 -1.10 20.06 -28.85
N SER A 273 -0.30 21.05 -29.27
CA SER A 273 -0.75 22.03 -30.28
C SER A 273 -0.90 21.42 -31.67
N LYS A 274 -0.30 20.23 -31.89
CA LYS A 274 -0.35 19.46 -33.14
C LYS A 274 -1.28 18.25 -33.07
N ALA A 275 -2.08 18.12 -32.01
CA ALA A 275 -3.04 17.04 -31.83
C ALA A 275 -4.14 17.09 -32.91
N THR A 276 -4.17 16.10 -33.80
CA THR A 276 -5.14 16.03 -34.91
C THR A 276 -6.22 14.97 -34.65
N SER A 277 -5.82 13.78 -34.18
CA SER A 277 -6.75 12.67 -33.96
C SER A 277 -7.62 12.87 -32.70
N PRO A 278 -8.82 12.26 -32.63
CA PRO A 278 -9.66 12.33 -31.44
C PRO A 278 -8.97 11.81 -30.18
N VAL A 279 -8.13 10.77 -30.33
CA VAL A 279 -7.34 10.18 -29.24
C VAL A 279 -6.22 11.12 -28.79
N GLU A 280 -5.47 11.75 -29.71
CA GLU A 280 -4.47 12.77 -29.32
C GLU A 280 -5.11 13.93 -28.56
N LYS A 281 -6.27 14.41 -29.03
CA LYS A 281 -7.02 15.49 -28.36
C LYS A 281 -7.51 15.06 -26.97
N MET A 282 -7.95 13.82 -26.82
CA MET A 282 -8.37 13.25 -25.54
C MET A 282 -7.20 13.15 -24.56
N ILE A 283 -6.03 12.72 -25.02
CA ILE A 283 -4.78 12.67 -24.23
C ILE A 283 -4.34 14.07 -23.82
N CYS A 284 -4.45 15.06 -24.70
CA CYS A 284 -4.09 16.44 -24.41
C CYS A 284 -5.10 17.19 -23.53
N ALA A 285 -6.35 16.73 -23.48
CA ALA A 285 -7.40 17.26 -22.60
C ALA A 285 -7.40 16.62 -21.20
N ASP A 286 -6.66 15.52 -21.00
CA ASP A 286 -6.66 14.73 -19.77
C ASP A 286 -5.22 14.54 -19.28
N ALA A 287 -4.88 15.20 -18.16
CA ALA A 287 -3.52 15.16 -17.61
C ALA A 287 -3.09 13.76 -17.15
N GLY A 288 -4.03 12.88 -16.80
CA GLY A 288 -3.76 11.48 -16.45
C GLY A 288 -3.34 10.68 -17.68
N LEU A 289 -4.05 10.86 -18.80
CA LEU A 289 -3.67 10.28 -20.08
C LEU A 289 -2.37 10.86 -20.63
N ALA A 290 -2.15 12.17 -20.51
CA ALA A 290 -0.89 12.81 -20.89
C ALA A 290 0.30 12.21 -20.14
N ARG A 291 0.16 12.01 -18.81
CA ARG A 291 1.18 11.35 -17.98
C ARG A 291 1.42 9.91 -18.42
N LEU A 292 0.36 9.12 -18.62
CA LEU A 292 0.46 7.72 -19.07
C LEU A 292 1.11 7.60 -20.46
N ASP A 293 0.82 8.52 -21.38
CA ASP A 293 1.47 8.59 -22.70
C ASP A 293 2.95 8.97 -22.59
N GLY A 294 3.30 9.92 -21.73
CA GLY A 294 4.69 10.28 -21.41
C GLY A 294 5.48 9.12 -20.79
N GLU A 295 4.91 8.47 -19.77
CA GLU A 295 5.48 7.32 -19.05
C GLU A 295 5.74 6.13 -19.99
N LEU A 296 4.71 5.73 -20.75
CA LEU A 296 4.83 4.70 -21.78
C LEU A 296 5.92 5.05 -22.81
N SER A 297 6.03 6.33 -23.21
CA SER A 297 7.00 6.78 -24.19
C SER A 297 8.45 6.74 -23.67
N VAL A 298 8.68 7.08 -22.39
CA VAL A 298 9.97 6.91 -21.72
C VAL A 298 10.34 5.42 -21.66
N LEU A 299 9.43 4.59 -21.15
CA LEU A 299 9.64 3.16 -20.99
C LEU A 299 9.87 2.45 -22.34
N TYR A 300 9.14 2.84 -23.39
CA TYR A 300 9.33 2.32 -24.75
C TYR A 300 10.70 2.70 -25.31
N ARG A 301 11.19 3.93 -25.10
CA ARG A 301 12.57 4.32 -25.49
C ARG A 301 13.62 3.48 -24.76
N GLN A 302 13.44 3.24 -23.46
CA GLN A 302 14.33 2.39 -22.68
C GLN A 302 14.30 0.94 -23.19
N SER A 303 13.12 0.38 -23.42
CA SER A 303 12.94 -0.97 -23.97
C SER A 303 13.57 -1.10 -25.37
N LEU A 304 13.46 -0.08 -26.23
CA LEU A 304 14.12 -0.04 -27.53
C LEU A 304 15.65 -0.04 -27.46
N SER A 305 16.24 0.60 -26.46
CA SER A 305 17.69 0.63 -26.27
C SER A 305 18.27 -0.68 -25.71
N GLN A 306 17.42 -1.53 -25.13
CA GLN A 306 17.79 -2.79 -24.49
C GLN A 306 17.35 -4.03 -25.29
N ALA A 307 16.51 -3.87 -26.31
CA ALA A 307 15.96 -4.99 -27.09
C ALA A 307 16.96 -5.52 -28.14
N GLU A 308 17.27 -6.82 -28.04
CA GLU A 308 18.07 -7.57 -29.03
C GLU A 308 17.49 -7.47 -30.46
N ASN A 309 16.17 -7.41 -30.59
CA ASN A 309 15.48 -7.16 -31.85
C ASN A 309 14.51 -5.97 -31.75
N SER A 310 15.07 -4.76 -31.90
CA SER A 310 14.31 -3.52 -31.87
C SER A 310 13.24 -3.40 -32.97
N ASN A 311 13.35 -4.14 -34.08
CA ASN A 311 12.37 -4.08 -35.18
C ASN A 311 11.05 -4.76 -34.80
N THR A 312 11.12 -5.92 -34.12
CA THR A 312 9.93 -6.59 -33.59
C THR A 312 9.19 -5.71 -32.56
N LEU A 313 9.94 -5.08 -31.64
CA LEU A 313 9.36 -4.18 -30.64
C LEU A 313 8.73 -2.92 -31.27
N LYS A 314 9.34 -2.36 -32.33
CA LYS A 314 8.75 -1.27 -33.12
C LYS A 314 7.44 -1.68 -33.79
N SER A 315 7.37 -2.86 -34.41
CA SER A 315 6.12 -3.36 -35.02
C SER A 315 5.03 -3.50 -33.98
N GLN A 316 5.29 -4.22 -32.89
CA GLN A 316 4.32 -4.41 -31.80
C GLN A 316 3.80 -3.08 -31.23
N GLN A 317 4.67 -2.07 -31.12
CA GLN A 317 4.24 -0.75 -30.66
C GLN A 317 3.37 -0.01 -31.68
N MET A 318 3.69 -0.09 -32.98
CA MET A 318 2.86 0.48 -34.05
C MET A 318 1.49 -0.22 -34.16
N ASP A 319 1.47 -1.54 -34.01
CA ASP A 319 0.26 -2.35 -34.05
C ASP A 319 -0.64 -2.06 -32.83
N TRP A 320 -0.07 -1.95 -31.63
CA TRP A 320 -0.79 -1.51 -30.44
C TRP A 320 -1.36 -0.09 -30.60
N LEU A 321 -0.59 0.86 -31.16
CA LEU A 321 -1.09 2.21 -31.44
C LEU A 321 -2.30 2.19 -32.38
N ARG A 322 -2.25 1.40 -33.46
CA ARG A 322 -3.27 1.35 -34.52
C ARG A 322 -4.53 0.56 -34.12
N GLN A 323 -4.34 -0.60 -33.49
CA GLN A 323 -5.42 -1.57 -33.25
C GLN A 323 -5.99 -1.52 -31.83
N VAL A 324 -5.28 -0.89 -30.88
CA VAL A 324 -5.70 -0.82 -29.48
C VAL A 324 -5.94 0.64 -29.07
N ARG A 325 -4.87 1.44 -28.90
CA ARG A 325 -4.98 2.85 -28.44
C ARG A 325 -5.91 3.67 -29.32
N ASN A 326 -5.68 3.69 -30.63
CA ASN A 326 -6.45 4.54 -31.55
C ASN A 326 -7.88 4.02 -31.83
N LYS A 327 -8.30 2.89 -31.23
CA LYS A 327 -9.69 2.41 -31.24
C LYS A 327 -10.51 2.91 -30.05
N CYS A 328 -9.86 3.44 -29.01
CA CYS A 328 -10.57 3.94 -27.83
C CYS A 328 -11.37 5.21 -28.11
N ALA A 329 -12.63 5.21 -27.71
CA ALA A 329 -13.56 6.34 -27.81
C ALA A 329 -13.76 7.09 -26.48
N THR A 330 -13.12 6.65 -25.39
CA THR A 330 -13.29 7.23 -24.03
C THR A 330 -11.96 7.29 -23.28
N SER A 331 -11.84 8.22 -22.33
CA SER A 331 -10.63 8.36 -21.51
C SER A 331 -10.35 7.11 -20.67
N SER A 332 -11.38 6.41 -20.17
CA SER A 332 -11.19 5.14 -19.45
C SER A 332 -10.52 4.11 -20.35
N CYS A 333 -11.05 3.89 -21.56
CA CYS A 333 -10.46 2.94 -22.51
C CYS A 333 -8.99 3.27 -22.76
N LEU A 334 -8.66 4.55 -23.00
CA LEU A 334 -7.27 4.96 -23.18
C LEU A 334 -6.42 4.65 -21.93
N ALA A 335 -6.88 5.05 -20.74
CA ALA A 335 -6.15 4.81 -19.49
C ALA A 335 -5.88 3.32 -19.25
N ASP A 336 -6.86 2.47 -19.53
CA ASP A 336 -6.77 1.03 -19.33
C ASP A 336 -5.77 0.39 -20.30
N VAL A 337 -5.83 0.73 -21.60
CA VAL A 337 -4.87 0.20 -22.58
C VAL A 337 -3.45 0.76 -22.38
N TYR A 338 -3.31 2.00 -21.90
CA TYR A 338 -2.01 2.55 -21.49
C TYR A 338 -1.40 1.76 -20.33
N LYS A 339 -2.16 1.55 -19.24
CA LYS A 339 -1.70 0.78 -18.08
C LYS A 339 -1.31 -0.65 -18.46
N GLN A 340 -2.12 -1.31 -19.27
CA GLN A 340 -1.80 -2.64 -19.80
C GLN A 340 -0.46 -2.62 -20.55
N ARG A 341 -0.27 -1.67 -21.46
CA ARG A 341 0.94 -1.59 -22.30
C ARG A 341 2.19 -1.21 -21.51
N ILE A 342 2.07 -0.36 -20.49
CA ILE A 342 3.15 -0.05 -19.55
C ILE A 342 3.58 -1.33 -18.80
N SER A 343 2.62 -2.10 -18.27
CA SER A 343 2.91 -3.38 -17.60
C SER A 343 3.56 -4.41 -18.53
N GLU A 344 3.12 -4.49 -19.80
CA GLU A 344 3.75 -5.35 -20.81
C GLU A 344 5.22 -4.99 -21.04
N LEU A 345 5.52 -3.69 -21.23
CA LEU A 345 6.87 -3.20 -21.48
C LEU A 345 7.79 -3.37 -20.25
N GLN A 346 7.30 -3.09 -19.04
CA GLN A 346 8.01 -3.33 -17.77
C GLN A 346 8.42 -4.81 -17.62
N ARG A 347 7.48 -5.73 -17.90
CA ARG A 347 7.72 -7.18 -17.80
C ARG A 347 8.75 -7.69 -18.81
N THR A 348 8.83 -7.07 -19.99
CA THR A 348 9.85 -7.41 -21.00
C THR A 348 11.20 -6.77 -20.73
N ALA A 349 11.25 -5.59 -20.09
CA ALA A 349 12.51 -4.94 -19.71
C ALA A 349 13.29 -5.71 -18.61
N GLY A 350 12.60 -6.54 -17.82
CA GLY A 350 13.20 -7.35 -16.75
C GLY A 350 13.62 -8.78 -17.12
N LYS A 351 13.57 -9.18 -18.40
CA LYS A 351 13.78 -10.58 -18.80
C LYS A 351 14.76 -10.73 -19.99
N PRO A 352 15.95 -11.34 -19.81
CA PRO A 352 16.77 -11.81 -20.93
C PRO A 352 15.96 -12.82 -21.76
N ALA A 353 16.11 -12.79 -23.08
CA ALA A 353 15.25 -13.56 -23.96
C ALA A 353 15.33 -15.08 -23.70
N GLN A 354 14.17 -15.72 -23.56
CA GLN A 354 14.05 -17.15 -23.90
C GLN A 354 13.34 -17.23 -25.25
N GLY A 355 14.00 -17.89 -26.20
CA GLY A 355 13.60 -17.89 -27.60
C GLY A 355 12.23 -18.51 -27.86
N SER A 356 11.57 -18.02 -28.90
CA SER A 356 10.36 -18.64 -29.44
C SER A 356 10.67 -20.03 -30.01
N PRO A 357 9.81 -21.04 -29.81
CA PRO A 357 9.78 -22.20 -30.69
C PRO A 357 9.31 -21.76 -32.07
N SER A 358 10.00 -22.20 -33.12
CA SER A 358 9.53 -22.08 -34.49
C SER A 358 8.33 -23.01 -34.74
N LEU A 359 7.40 -22.56 -35.57
CA LEU A 359 6.50 -23.38 -36.38
C LEU A 359 6.74 -23.03 -37.85
#